data_AF-A0A1A2J7S4-F1
#
_entry.id   AF-A0A1A2J7S4-F1
#
_cell.length_a   1.000
_cell.length_b   1.000
_cell.length_c   1.000
_cell.angle_alpha   90.00
_cell.angle_beta   90.00
_cell.angle_gamma   90.00
#
_symmetry.space_group_name_H-M   'P 1'
#
loop_
_entity.id
_entity.type
_entity.pdbx_description
1 polymer ?
#
loop_
_entity_poly.entity_id
_entity_poly.type
_entity_poly.pdbx_seq_one_letter_code
_entity_poly.pdbx_strand_id
1 'polypeptide(L)'
;MSTFLKRAWVPLVVVAAVTLGGIAVERLRGVFGSDAIFTATGSSAAPLDPSHVKRVTYEVYGPSGTSGTVSYLDKNADPQQVDFTGLPWTFTVTTTVPAVIASVVAQGNSDDIGCRITVNGEIKDERSSAGRHAQTSCLVKAG
;
A
#
# COMPACT_ATOMS: atom_id res chain seq x y z
N MET A 1 68.89 18.32 -36.93
CA MET A 1 68.45 16.96 -36.52
C MET A 1 67.81 17.03 -35.13
N SER A 2 66.52 17.38 -35.00
CA SER A 2 65.72 17.23 -33.74
C SER A 2 64.25 17.71 -33.81
N THR A 3 63.67 17.94 -35.00
CA THR A 3 62.25 18.34 -35.12
C THR A 3 61.30 17.20 -34.76
N PHE A 4 61.71 15.94 -34.99
CA PHE A 4 60.96 14.76 -34.56
C PHE A 4 60.94 14.61 -33.04
N LEU A 5 62.04 14.92 -32.35
CA LEU A 5 62.14 14.78 -30.89
C LEU A 5 61.23 15.78 -30.14
N LYS A 6 61.09 17.01 -30.66
CA LYS A 6 60.15 18.01 -30.10
C LYS A 6 58.67 17.69 -30.40
N ARG A 7 58.37 17.03 -31.53
CA ARG A 7 56.99 16.72 -31.95
C ARG A 7 56.50 15.36 -31.46
N ALA A 8 57.40 14.44 -31.12
CA ALA A 8 57.09 13.13 -30.55
C ALA A 8 56.63 13.19 -29.08
N TRP A 9 56.82 14.32 -28.41
CA TRP A 9 56.38 14.49 -27.02
C TRP A 9 54.84 14.38 -26.89
N VAL A 10 54.09 14.81 -27.92
CA VAL A 10 52.62 14.90 -27.86
C VAL A 10 52.05 13.50 -27.96
N PRO A 11 52.39 12.68 -28.98
CA PRO A 11 51.88 11.32 -29.04
C PRO A 11 52.35 10.48 -27.84
N LEU A 12 53.56 10.71 -27.32
CA LEU A 12 54.05 9.99 -26.15
C LEU A 12 53.23 10.32 -24.89
N VAL A 13 52.94 11.62 -24.65
CA VAL A 13 52.07 12.06 -23.55
C VAL A 13 50.65 11.54 -23.73
N VAL A 14 50.11 11.54 -24.95
CA VAL A 14 48.77 11.00 -25.23
C VAL A 14 48.72 9.50 -24.93
N VAL A 15 49.71 8.72 -25.36
CA VAL A 15 49.79 7.28 -25.06
C VAL A 15 49.91 7.04 -23.55
N ALA A 16 50.74 7.81 -22.86
CA ALA A 16 50.87 7.73 -21.40
C ALA A 16 49.54 8.07 -20.68
N ALA A 17 48.83 9.10 -21.13
CA ALA A 17 47.54 9.48 -20.54
C ALA A 17 46.47 8.41 -20.77
N VAL A 18 46.37 7.85 -21.98
CA VAL A 18 45.38 6.80 -22.31
C VAL A 18 45.66 5.52 -21.53
N THR A 19 46.93 5.11 -21.42
CA THR A 19 47.31 3.91 -20.66
C THR A 19 47.02 4.07 -19.17
N LEU A 20 47.38 5.20 -18.57
CA LEU A 20 47.06 5.49 -17.16
C LEU A 20 45.54 5.54 -16.91
N GLY A 21 44.78 6.19 -17.80
CA GLY A 21 43.33 6.26 -17.71
C GLY A 21 42.66 4.89 -17.82
N GLY A 22 43.10 4.06 -18.77
CA GLY A 22 42.60 2.70 -18.93
C GLY A 22 42.83 1.83 -17.69
N ILE A 23 44.04 1.90 -17.09
CA ILE A 23 44.36 1.18 -15.85
C ILE A 23 43.47 1.65 -14.70
N ALA A 24 43.25 2.96 -14.57
CA ALA A 24 42.38 3.51 -13.52
C ALA A 24 40.94 3.02 -13.66
N VAL A 25 40.38 3.04 -14.88
CA VAL A 25 39.01 2.54 -15.15
C VAL A 25 38.89 1.05 -14.86
N GLU A 26 39.88 0.25 -15.27
CA GLU A 26 39.87 -1.19 -15.00
C GLU A 26 39.90 -1.49 -13.50
N ARG A 27 40.72 -0.76 -12.74
CA ARG A 27 40.77 -0.92 -11.28
C ARG A 27 39.48 -0.46 -10.60
N LEU A 28 38.88 0.64 -11.06
CA LEU A 28 37.58 1.11 -10.55
C LEU A 28 36.48 0.07 -10.84
N ARG A 29 36.38 -0.44 -12.07
CA ARG A 29 35.41 -1.48 -12.43
C ARG A 29 35.64 -2.78 -11.67
N GLY A 30 36.89 -3.14 -11.42
CA GLY A 30 37.24 -4.32 -10.62
C GLY A 30 36.84 -4.18 -9.16
N VAL A 31 37.04 -3.03 -8.52
CA VAL A 31 36.71 -2.82 -7.10
C VAL A 31 35.20 -2.64 -6.85
N PHE A 32 34.45 -2.06 -7.80
CA PHE A 32 33.01 -1.82 -7.64
C PHE A 32 32.11 -2.99 -8.08
N GLY A 33 32.66 -4.16 -8.42
CA GLY A 33 31.87 -5.31 -8.90
C GLY A 33 32.46 -6.69 -8.66
N SER A 34 33.48 -6.83 -7.79
CA SER A 34 34.14 -8.12 -7.51
C SER A 34 33.64 -8.83 -6.26
N ASP A 35 32.76 -8.22 -5.46
CA ASP A 35 31.97 -9.00 -4.53
C ASP A 35 31.02 -9.86 -5.35
N ALA A 36 31.15 -11.18 -5.20
CA ALA A 36 30.21 -12.12 -5.77
C ALA A 36 28.81 -11.59 -5.45
N ILE A 37 28.02 -11.30 -6.49
CA ILE A 37 26.58 -11.11 -6.31
C ILE A 37 26.17 -12.36 -5.56
N PHE A 38 25.78 -12.19 -4.29
CA PHE A 38 25.24 -13.27 -3.47
C PHE A 38 24.20 -13.93 -4.35
N THR A 39 24.55 -15.09 -4.91
CA THR A 39 23.59 -15.90 -5.63
C THR A 39 22.73 -16.38 -4.50
N ALA A 40 21.62 -15.67 -4.28
CA ALA A 40 20.58 -16.07 -3.36
C ALA A 40 20.04 -17.40 -3.88
N THR A 41 20.77 -18.47 -3.59
CA THR A 41 20.37 -19.87 -3.73
C THR A 41 19.46 -20.27 -2.58
N GLY A 42 18.91 -19.28 -1.85
CA GLY A 42 17.72 -19.46 -1.03
C GLY A 42 16.51 -19.65 -1.93
N SER A 43 16.35 -20.85 -2.49
CA SER A 43 15.07 -21.36 -3.03
C SER A 43 14.04 -21.61 -1.90
N SER A 44 14.10 -20.81 -0.83
CA SER A 44 13.29 -20.93 0.38
C SER A 44 12.83 -19.58 0.92
N ALA A 45 12.83 -18.52 0.10
CA ALA A 45 11.98 -17.38 0.38
C ALA A 45 10.53 -17.77 0.06
N ALA A 46 9.96 -18.68 0.86
CA ALA A 46 8.51 -18.73 0.98
C ALA A 46 8.08 -17.30 1.37
N PRO A 47 7.11 -16.69 0.67
CA PRO A 47 6.56 -15.42 1.10
C PRO A 47 6.25 -15.52 2.60
N LEU A 48 6.84 -14.63 3.41
CA LEU A 48 6.50 -14.54 4.83
C LEU A 48 4.98 -14.42 4.89
N ASP A 49 4.32 -15.32 5.62
CA ASP A 49 2.88 -15.19 5.85
C ASP A 49 2.64 -13.78 6.38
N PRO A 50 1.70 -13.00 5.81
CA PRO A 50 1.42 -11.67 6.29
C PRO A 50 1.00 -11.74 7.75
N SER A 51 1.92 -11.43 8.66
CA SER A 51 1.72 -11.51 10.12
C SER A 51 0.67 -10.51 10.62
N HIS A 52 0.19 -9.63 9.75
CA HIS A 52 -0.74 -8.56 10.05
C HIS A 52 -2.00 -8.67 9.19
N VAL A 53 -2.80 -9.70 9.46
CA VAL A 53 -4.18 -9.74 8.97
C VAL A 53 -5.01 -8.71 9.72
N LYS A 54 -5.48 -7.67 9.04
CA LYS A 54 -6.43 -6.68 9.56
C LYS A 54 -7.85 -7.15 9.27
N ARG A 55 -8.71 -7.12 10.29
CA ARG A 55 -10.15 -7.39 10.17
C ARG A 55 -10.92 -6.10 10.36
N VAL A 56 -11.62 -5.66 9.34
CA VAL A 56 -12.52 -4.51 9.38
C VAL A 56 -13.94 -5.00 9.41
N THR A 57 -14.72 -4.62 10.41
CA THR A 57 -16.15 -4.93 10.49
C THR A 57 -16.94 -3.65 10.37
N TYR A 58 -17.79 -3.61 9.36
CA TYR A 58 -18.84 -2.61 9.19
C TYR A 58 -20.08 -3.09 9.93
N GLU A 59 -20.69 -2.19 10.68
CA GLU A 59 -21.96 -2.42 11.34
C GLU A 59 -22.87 -1.22 11.10
N VAL A 60 -24.13 -1.49 10.79
CA VAL A 60 -25.20 -0.50 10.73
C VAL A 60 -26.24 -0.93 11.76
N TYR A 61 -26.60 -0.03 12.66
CA TYR A 61 -27.52 -0.32 13.76
C TYR A 61 -28.66 0.70 13.80
N GLY A 62 -29.76 0.29 14.43
CA GLY A 62 -31.00 1.07 14.50
C GLY A 62 -32.17 0.17 14.87
N PRO A 63 -33.41 0.64 14.71
CA PRO A 63 -34.61 -0.15 14.96
C PRO A 63 -34.63 -1.46 14.13
N SER A 64 -35.06 -2.57 14.72
CA SER A 64 -34.96 -3.90 14.09
C SER A 64 -35.80 -4.07 12.81
N GLY A 65 -36.86 -3.29 12.65
CA GLY A 65 -37.71 -3.26 11.45
C GLY A 65 -37.26 -2.29 10.36
N THR A 66 -36.10 -1.64 10.52
CA THR A 66 -35.59 -0.69 9.52
C THR A 66 -35.10 -1.43 8.28
N SER A 67 -35.60 -1.02 7.12
CA SER A 67 -35.11 -1.45 5.81
C SER A 67 -34.47 -0.29 5.08
N GLY A 68 -33.55 -0.58 4.17
CA GLY A 68 -32.88 0.44 3.39
C GLY A 68 -31.70 -0.12 2.64
N THR A 69 -30.72 0.76 2.40
CA THR A 69 -29.57 0.43 1.55
C THR A 69 -28.29 0.84 2.25
N VAL A 70 -27.25 0.01 2.11
CA VAL A 70 -25.91 0.27 2.61
C VAL A 70 -24.91 0.20 1.47
N SER A 71 -24.01 1.18 1.42
CA SER A 71 -22.84 1.18 0.55
C SER A 71 -21.59 1.10 1.39
N TYR A 72 -20.71 0.14 1.12
CA TYR A 72 -19.47 -0.09 1.86
C TYR A 72 -18.30 -0.36 0.90
N LEU A 73 -17.07 -0.19 1.37
CA LEU A 73 -15.87 -0.57 0.61
C LEU A 73 -15.48 -2.01 0.89
N ASP A 74 -15.19 -2.79 -0.15
CA ASP A 74 -14.71 -4.17 -0.01
C ASP A 74 -13.19 -4.26 0.24
N LYS A 75 -12.64 -5.48 0.19
CA LYS A 75 -11.20 -5.74 0.40
C LYS A 75 -10.27 -5.02 -0.59
N ASN A 76 -10.77 -4.66 -1.77
CA ASN A 76 -10.05 -3.94 -2.82
C ASN A 76 -10.30 -2.43 -2.76
N ALA A 77 -11.06 -1.96 -1.77
CA ALA A 77 -11.59 -0.61 -1.69
C ALA A 77 -12.55 -0.24 -2.84
N ASP A 78 -13.22 -1.25 -3.43
CA ASP A 78 -14.28 -1.03 -4.40
C ASP A 78 -15.63 -0.83 -3.67
N PRO A 79 -16.44 0.16 -4.05
CA PRO A 79 -17.76 0.37 -3.45
C PRO A 79 -18.73 -0.73 -3.86
N GLN A 80 -19.30 -1.39 -2.86
CA GLN A 80 -20.39 -2.35 -2.97
C GLN A 80 -21.65 -1.73 -2.40
N GLN A 81 -22.80 -2.05 -2.99
CA GLN A 81 -24.11 -1.58 -2.54
C GLN A 81 -25.04 -2.76 -2.38
N VAL A 82 -25.68 -2.86 -1.21
CA VAL A 82 -26.63 -3.93 -0.90
C VAL A 82 -27.82 -3.37 -0.13
N ASP A 83 -28.98 -3.99 -0.33
CA ASP A 83 -30.17 -3.68 0.43
C ASP A 83 -30.24 -4.55 1.69
N PHE A 84 -30.81 -4.00 2.76
CA PHE A 84 -31.08 -4.71 4.00
C PHE A 84 -32.56 -4.56 4.38
N THR A 85 -33.12 -5.61 4.98
CA THR A 85 -34.53 -5.68 5.39
C THR A 85 -34.72 -5.59 6.90
N GLY A 86 -33.63 -5.48 7.66
CA GLY A 86 -33.62 -5.35 9.10
C GLY A 86 -32.25 -4.93 9.62
N LEU A 87 -32.20 -4.42 10.84
CA LEU A 87 -30.99 -4.06 11.56
C LEU A 87 -30.82 -4.90 12.84
N PRO A 88 -29.59 -5.13 13.32
CA PRO A 88 -28.33 -4.63 12.76
C PRO A 88 -27.87 -5.39 11.51
N TRP A 89 -27.25 -4.67 10.58
CA TRP A 89 -26.53 -5.24 9.44
C TRP A 89 -25.03 -5.24 9.75
N THR A 90 -24.31 -6.31 9.39
CA THR A 90 -22.88 -6.45 9.68
C THR A 90 -22.14 -7.13 8.53
N PHE A 91 -20.95 -6.62 8.21
CA PHE A 91 -20.07 -7.21 7.20
C PHE A 91 -18.59 -7.09 7.59
N THR A 92 -17.84 -8.19 7.49
CA THR A 92 -16.42 -8.22 7.88
C THR A 92 -15.53 -8.46 6.67
N VAL A 93 -14.62 -7.52 6.41
CA VAL A 93 -13.55 -7.60 5.42
C VAL A 93 -12.25 -7.99 6.11
N THR A 94 -11.56 -8.98 5.54
CA THR A 94 -10.24 -9.41 5.99
C THR A 94 -9.21 -9.06 4.93
N THR A 95 -8.15 -8.35 5.30
CA THR A 95 -7.09 -7.91 4.39
C THR A 95 -5.71 -8.00 5.05
N THR A 96 -4.68 -8.20 4.24
CA THR A 96 -3.27 -8.24 4.66
C THR A 96 -2.55 -6.94 4.31
N VAL A 97 -3.27 -5.97 3.74
CA VAL A 97 -2.72 -4.65 3.39
C VAL A 97 -2.51 -3.85 4.69
N PRO A 98 -1.32 -3.25 4.89
CA PRO A 98 -1.01 -2.52 6.12
C PRO A 98 -1.89 -1.28 6.27
N ALA A 99 -2.12 -0.51 5.21
CA ALA A 99 -3.03 0.64 5.25
C ALA A 99 -4.44 0.23 4.79
N VAL A 100 -5.45 0.47 5.62
CA VAL A 100 -6.85 0.17 5.30
C VAL A 100 -7.67 1.45 5.25
N ILE A 101 -8.39 1.62 4.15
CA ILE A 101 -9.42 2.63 3.99
C ILE A 101 -10.76 1.91 4.09
N ALA A 102 -11.60 2.33 5.02
CA ALA A 102 -12.90 1.73 5.23
C ALA A 102 -13.95 2.84 5.29
N SER A 103 -14.99 2.72 4.46
CA SER A 103 -16.10 3.65 4.41
C SER A 103 -17.40 2.86 4.38
N VAL A 104 -18.40 3.31 5.12
CA VAL A 104 -19.76 2.81 5.04
C VAL A 104 -20.74 3.97 5.09
N VAL A 105 -21.74 3.93 4.23
CA VAL A 105 -22.88 4.85 4.21
C VAL A 105 -24.14 4.02 4.27
N ALA A 106 -25.04 4.35 5.18
CA ALA A 106 -26.32 3.67 5.29
C ALA A 106 -27.47 4.67 5.27
N GLN A 107 -28.54 4.30 4.59
CA GLN A 107 -29.80 5.04 4.57
C GLN A 107 -30.92 4.07 4.92
N GLY A 108 -31.73 4.44 5.91
CA GLY A 108 -32.87 3.65 6.36
C GLY A 108 -34.19 4.40 6.21
N ASN A 109 -35.29 3.67 6.35
CA ASN A 109 -36.63 4.25 6.48
C ASN A 109 -37.01 4.66 7.91
N SER A 110 -36.14 4.43 8.90
CA SER A 110 -36.33 4.86 10.29
C SER A 110 -35.88 6.30 10.52
N ASP A 111 -36.32 6.84 11.66
CA ASP A 111 -35.93 8.17 12.13
C ASP A 111 -34.57 8.19 12.85
N ASP A 112 -33.95 7.03 13.07
CA ASP A 112 -32.64 6.86 13.68
C ASP A 112 -31.88 5.75 12.98
N ILE A 113 -30.64 6.03 12.59
CA ILE A 113 -29.69 5.04 12.08
C ILE A 113 -28.27 5.40 12.51
N GLY A 114 -27.48 4.40 12.87
CA GLY A 114 -26.07 4.54 13.17
C GLY A 114 -25.20 3.59 12.37
N CYS A 115 -23.94 3.96 12.25
CA CYS A 115 -22.88 3.13 11.70
C CYS A 115 -21.73 3.03 12.69
N ARG A 116 -21.01 1.92 12.63
CA ARG A 116 -19.81 1.66 13.40
C ARG A 116 -18.82 0.87 12.55
N ILE A 117 -17.58 1.31 12.55
CA ILE A 117 -16.45 0.59 11.92
C ILE A 117 -15.51 0.15 13.03
N THR A 118 -15.28 -1.15 13.13
CA THR A 118 -14.25 -1.72 14.02
C THR A 118 -13.09 -2.26 13.20
N VAL A 119 -11.87 -2.04 13.68
CA VAL A 119 -10.65 -2.62 13.10
C VAL A 119 -9.96 -3.43 14.19
N ASN A 120 -9.80 -4.73 13.97
CA ASN A 120 -9.25 -5.67 14.94
C ASN A 120 -9.98 -5.63 16.30
N GLY A 121 -11.30 -5.42 16.27
CA GLY A 121 -12.15 -5.34 17.47
C GLY A 121 -12.19 -3.98 18.15
N GLU A 122 -11.38 -3.01 17.73
CA GLU A 122 -11.42 -1.64 18.25
C GLU A 122 -12.31 -0.75 17.38
N ILE A 123 -13.22 -0.01 18.00
CA ILE A 123 -14.04 1.00 17.32
C ILE A 123 -13.11 2.11 16.82
N LYS A 124 -13.14 2.38 15.51
CA LYS A 124 -12.33 3.44 14.89
C LYS A 124 -13.18 4.63 14.46
N ASP A 125 -14.44 4.40 14.10
CA ASP A 125 -15.42 5.45 13.86
C ASP A 125 -16.82 4.93 14.18
N GLU A 126 -17.65 5.80 14.75
CA GLU A 126 -19.04 5.51 15.10
C GLU A 126 -19.83 6.81 15.02
N ARG A 127 -20.94 6.76 14.27
CA ARG A 127 -21.79 7.90 13.99
C ARG A 127 -23.25 7.49 14.02
N SER A 128 -24.08 8.29 14.65
CA SER A 128 -25.53 8.17 14.61
C SER A 128 -26.14 9.42 13.99
N SER A 129 -27.25 9.25 13.32
CA SER A 129 -28.00 10.31 12.67
C SER A 129 -29.48 10.11 12.91
N ALA A 130 -30.19 11.21 13.17
CA ALA A 130 -31.62 11.22 13.42
C ALA A 130 -32.34 12.16 12.45
N GLY A 131 -33.52 11.76 11.98
CA GLY A 131 -34.35 12.50 11.05
C GLY A 131 -35.14 11.59 10.11
N ARG A 132 -36.18 12.12 9.46
CA ARG A 132 -37.02 11.35 8.53
C ARG A 132 -36.17 10.80 7.38
N HIS A 133 -36.12 9.48 7.23
CA HIS A 133 -35.20 8.75 6.34
C HIS A 133 -33.73 8.98 6.71
N ALA A 134 -33.38 8.63 7.95
CA ALA A 134 -32.05 8.89 8.49
C ALA A 134 -30.95 8.29 7.60
N GLN A 135 -29.89 9.07 7.41
CA GLN A 135 -28.68 8.68 6.69
C GLN A 135 -27.46 8.92 7.58
N THR A 136 -26.55 7.95 7.62
CA THR A 136 -25.30 8.03 8.37
C THR A 136 -24.11 7.62 7.50
N SER A 137 -22.92 8.11 7.84
CA SER A 137 -21.67 7.74 7.18
C SER A 137 -20.53 7.64 8.20
N CYS A 138 -19.72 6.60 8.04
CA CYS A 138 -18.53 6.34 8.84
C CYS A 138 -17.33 6.15 7.91
N LEU A 139 -16.18 6.72 8.28
CA LEU A 139 -14.96 6.69 7.48
C LEU A 139 -13.74 6.51 8.37
N VAL A 140 -12.92 5.51 8.04
CA VAL A 140 -11.65 5.22 8.69
C VAL A 140 -10.53 5.26 7.66
N LYS A 141 -9.46 5.98 8.00
CA LYS A 141 -8.16 5.94 7.31
C LYS A 141 -7.14 5.42 8.31
N ALA A 142 -6.86 4.12 8.29
CA ALA A 142 -5.95 3.49 9.25
C ALA A 142 -4.66 3.06 8.53
N GLY A 143 -3.52 3.61 8.97
CA GLY A 143 -2.18 3.16 8.59
C GLY A 143 -1.71 1.95 9.38
#